data_AF-A0A654IQ20-F1
#
_entry.id   AF-A0A654IQ20-F1
#
_cell.length_a   1.000
_cell.length_b   1.000
_cell.length_c   1.000
_cell.angle_alpha   90.00
_cell.angle_beta   90.00
_cell.angle_gamma   90.00
#
_symmetry.space_group_name_H-M   'P 1'
#
loop_
_entity.id
_entity.type
_entity.pdbx_description
1 polymer ?
#
loop_
_entity_poly.entity_id
_entity_poly.type
_entity_poly.pdbx_seq_one_letter_code
_entity_poly.pdbx_strand_id
1 'polypeptide(L)'
;MKKNITKHIKLYLDETGSSASISFIVGGFYLYGYNQKDILIREEKIGKNILSIESIIKSNKHIKNEIDKEIKYRDLNFKNKLFLFNNIKNNGQINVSMISDLEKIRSTNKQIIIEYIYNISVFLIIKKILFHLLEIKYLKITDLISIEVNIVQRRKHINWTAKSNSFKELNIYLNTRMYENSQFLNTQKINVYQYDSKLESTIRYADYYVGLLGSVDRVHNNRSKTYDLNSENLLKLFNSHIKHLKFSNDFDL
;
A
#
# COMPACT_ATOMS: atom_id res chain seq x y z
N MET A 1 16.23 34.76 -6.18
CA MET A 1 15.80 33.41 -6.61
C MET A 1 14.73 32.92 -5.65
N LYS A 2 13.52 32.54 -6.13
CA LYS A 2 12.54 31.87 -5.27
C LYS A 2 13.13 30.50 -4.87
N LYS A 3 13.18 30.21 -3.57
CA LYS A 3 13.64 28.92 -3.05
C LYS A 3 12.74 27.84 -3.66
N ASN A 4 13.27 26.91 -4.45
CA ASN A 4 12.49 25.77 -4.95
C ASN A 4 12.07 24.94 -3.73
N ILE A 5 10.80 25.03 -3.35
CA ILE A 5 10.24 24.27 -2.22
C ILE A 5 10.03 22.83 -2.69
N THR A 6 10.75 21.89 -2.08
CA THR A 6 10.56 20.47 -2.35
C THR A 6 9.16 20.02 -1.91
N LYS A 7 8.49 19.29 -2.79
CA LYS A 7 7.21 18.62 -2.52
C LYS A 7 7.51 17.18 -2.09
N HIS A 8 7.06 16.79 -0.92
CA HIS A 8 7.34 15.47 -0.37
C HIS A 8 6.12 14.57 -0.50
N ILE A 9 6.33 13.33 -0.96
CA ILE A 9 5.31 12.29 -1.07
C ILE A 9 5.86 11.03 -0.40
N LYS A 10 5.13 10.48 0.55
CA LYS A 10 5.52 9.26 1.28
C LYS A 10 4.42 8.22 1.14
N LEU A 11 4.76 7.05 0.60
CA LEU A 11 3.83 5.95 0.33
C LEU A 11 4.10 4.80 1.28
N TYR A 12 3.06 4.07 1.68
CA TYR A 12 3.13 2.82 2.44
C TYR A 12 2.32 1.79 1.69
N LEU A 13 2.98 0.76 1.17
CA LEU A 13 2.36 -0.22 0.29
C LEU A 13 2.60 -1.64 0.81
N ASP A 14 1.59 -2.48 0.65
CA ASP A 14 1.64 -3.93 0.86
C ASP A 14 0.91 -4.62 -0.31
N GLU A 15 0.99 -5.93 -0.36
CA GLU A 15 0.38 -6.75 -1.40
C GLU A 15 -0.52 -7.87 -0.87
N THR A 16 -1.46 -8.29 -1.71
CA THR A 16 -2.16 -9.55 -1.54
C THR A 16 -2.39 -10.24 -2.88
N GLY A 17 -2.42 -11.56 -2.82
CA GLY A 17 -2.41 -12.42 -4.00
C GLY A 17 -1.08 -13.13 -4.19
N SER A 18 -1.10 -14.12 -5.08
CA SER A 18 0.03 -14.94 -5.47
C SER A 18 -0.08 -15.24 -6.96
N SER A 19 0.91 -15.88 -7.57
CA SER A 19 0.84 -16.29 -8.97
C SER A 19 -0.35 -17.20 -9.29
N ALA A 20 -0.95 -17.87 -8.29
CA ALA A 20 -2.13 -18.70 -8.45
C ALA A 20 -3.47 -17.95 -8.25
N SER A 21 -3.44 -16.70 -7.77
CA SER A 21 -4.65 -15.91 -7.47
C SER A 21 -5.28 -15.35 -8.74
N ILE A 22 -6.59 -15.05 -8.73
CA ILE A 22 -7.26 -14.36 -9.85
C ILE A 22 -6.65 -12.98 -10.06
N SER A 23 -6.53 -12.24 -8.96
CA SER A 23 -6.00 -10.89 -8.95
C SER A 23 -4.75 -10.82 -8.08
N PHE A 24 -3.85 -9.90 -8.43
CA PHE A 24 -2.78 -9.42 -7.57
C PHE A 24 -3.02 -7.96 -7.26
N ILE A 25 -3.06 -7.61 -5.97
CA ILE A 25 -3.41 -6.27 -5.52
C ILE A 25 -2.21 -5.70 -4.79
N VAL A 26 -1.76 -4.52 -5.22
CA VAL A 26 -0.82 -3.68 -4.48
C VAL A 26 -1.58 -2.46 -4.00
N GLY A 27 -1.45 -2.11 -2.72
CA GLY A 27 -2.16 -0.96 -2.18
C GLY A 27 -1.69 -0.55 -0.80
N GLY A 28 -2.31 0.50 -0.29
CA GLY A 28 -1.97 1.11 0.99
C GLY A 28 -2.39 2.56 0.99
N PHE A 29 -1.51 3.46 1.42
CA PHE A 29 -1.81 4.88 1.46
C PHE A 29 -0.61 5.75 1.13
N TYR A 30 -0.88 7.02 0.85
CA TYR A 30 0.16 8.04 0.75
C TYR A 30 -0.17 9.28 1.56
N LEU A 31 0.90 9.98 1.94
CA LEU A 31 0.91 11.30 2.55
C LEU A 31 1.69 12.24 1.63
N TYR A 32 1.29 13.50 1.56
CA TYR A 32 2.01 14.52 0.81
C TYR A 32 2.03 15.85 1.56
N GLY A 33 3.08 16.64 1.38
CA GLY A 33 3.28 17.89 2.10
C GLY A 33 4.52 18.66 1.68
N TYR A 34 4.58 19.94 2.05
CA TYR A 34 5.74 20.81 1.79
C TYR A 34 6.81 20.70 2.88
N ASN A 35 6.46 20.13 4.03
CA ASN A 35 7.29 20.01 5.20
C ASN A 35 7.31 18.55 5.64
N GLN A 36 8.51 17.95 5.67
CA GLN A 36 8.69 16.56 6.07
C GLN A 36 8.23 16.31 7.52
N LYS A 37 8.37 17.31 8.41
CA LYS A 37 7.91 17.20 9.80
C LYS A 37 6.39 17.00 9.90
N ASP A 38 5.61 17.66 9.05
CA ASP A 38 4.15 17.52 9.05
C ASP A 38 3.70 16.16 8.47
N ILE A 39 4.49 15.58 7.57
CA ILE A 39 4.29 14.20 7.11
C ILE A 39 4.57 13.23 8.27
N LEU A 40 5.70 13.39 8.98
CA LEU A 40 6.06 12.56 10.13
C LEU A 40 5.02 12.61 11.26
N ILE A 41 4.50 13.80 11.58
CA ILE A 41 3.45 13.94 12.61
C ILE A 41 2.18 13.16 12.23
N ARG A 42 1.79 13.19 10.94
CA ARG A 42 0.63 12.42 10.46
C ARG A 42 0.91 10.92 10.47
N GLU A 43 2.10 10.52 10.04
CA GLU A 43 2.58 9.13 10.10
C GLU A 43 2.48 8.58 11.54
N GLU A 44 3.00 9.31 12.53
CA GLU A 44 2.92 8.91 13.94
C GLU A 44 1.48 8.79 14.43
N LYS A 45 0.58 9.70 14.02
CA LYS A 45 -0.84 9.65 14.39
C LYS A 45 -1.52 8.41 13.81
N ILE A 46 -1.21 8.04 12.57
CA ILE A 46 -1.71 6.81 11.93
C ILE A 46 -1.21 5.59 12.71
N GLY A 47 0.10 5.52 12.98
CA GLY A 47 0.69 4.42 13.72
C GLY A 47 0.11 4.25 15.13
N LYS A 48 0.02 5.34 15.90
CA LYS A 48 -0.61 5.34 17.24
C LYS A 48 -2.07 4.90 17.20
N ASN A 49 -2.82 5.34 16.18
CA ASN A 49 -4.22 4.91 16.03
C ASN A 49 -4.32 3.41 15.77
N ILE A 50 -3.49 2.84 14.88
CA ILE A 50 -3.45 1.39 14.66
C ILE A 50 -3.10 0.62 15.93
N LEU A 51 -2.05 1.02 16.65
CA LEU A 51 -1.65 0.36 17.89
C LEU A 51 -2.75 0.41 18.96
N SER A 52 -3.46 1.52 19.07
CA SER A 52 -4.58 1.66 20.01
C SER A 52 -5.73 0.69 19.71
N ILE A 53 -6.07 0.51 18.43
CA ILE A 53 -7.11 -0.43 17.99
C ILE A 53 -6.67 -1.87 18.24
N GLU A 54 -5.44 -2.22 17.87
CA GLU A 54 -4.89 -3.57 18.08
C GLU A 54 -4.86 -3.95 19.55
N SER A 55 -4.50 -3.01 20.43
CA SER A 55 -4.51 -3.22 21.89
C SER A 55 -5.90 -3.65 22.39
N ILE A 56 -6.95 -2.97 21.94
CA ILE A 56 -8.34 -3.30 22.30
C ILE A 56 -8.78 -4.64 21.70
N ILE A 57 -8.41 -4.93 20.45
CA ILE A 57 -8.70 -6.23 19.82
C ILE A 57 -8.02 -7.37 20.59
N LYS A 58 -6.77 -7.16 21.03
CA LYS A 58 -6.00 -8.12 21.82
C LYS A 58 -6.59 -8.33 23.21
N SER A 59 -7.06 -7.29 23.89
CA SER A 59 -7.68 -7.43 25.22
C SER A 59 -9.00 -8.21 25.17
N ASN A 60 -9.72 -8.14 24.03
CA ASN A 60 -10.97 -8.86 23.82
C ASN A 60 -10.80 -10.34 23.46
N LYS A 61 -9.63 -10.72 22.94
CA LYS A 61 -9.22 -12.13 22.87
C LYS A 61 -8.64 -12.46 24.25
N HIS A 62 -9.06 -13.50 24.94
CA HIS A 62 -8.36 -13.97 26.15
C HIS A 62 -6.97 -14.56 25.82
N ILE A 63 -6.12 -13.82 25.10
CA ILE A 63 -4.79 -14.21 24.66
C ILE A 63 -3.80 -13.42 25.51
N LYS A 64 -3.55 -13.93 26.72
CA LYS A 64 -2.59 -13.34 27.67
C LYS A 64 -1.13 -13.41 27.19
N ASN A 65 -0.81 -14.18 26.15
CA ASN A 65 0.58 -14.52 25.79
C ASN A 65 1.07 -14.03 24.40
N GLU A 66 0.30 -13.20 23.68
CA GLU A 66 0.71 -12.72 22.33
C GLU A 66 0.53 -11.21 22.12
N ILE A 67 0.62 -10.41 23.19
CA ILE A 67 0.44 -8.96 23.15
C ILE A 67 1.43 -8.30 22.16
N ASP A 68 2.62 -8.88 21.96
CA ASP A 68 3.66 -8.34 21.08
C ASP A 68 3.56 -8.83 19.62
N LYS A 69 2.69 -9.80 19.31
CA LYS A 69 2.55 -10.27 17.92
C LYS A 69 1.67 -9.32 17.12
N GLU A 70 2.10 -9.04 15.89
CA GLU A 70 1.28 -8.38 14.88
C GLU A 70 -0.03 -9.17 14.67
N ILE A 71 -1.15 -8.47 14.57
CA ILE A 71 -2.43 -9.10 14.23
C ILE A 71 -2.55 -9.13 12.71
N LYS A 72 -2.59 -10.31 12.09
CA LYS A 72 -2.82 -10.39 10.64
C LYS A 72 -4.30 -10.22 10.32
N TYR A 73 -4.60 -9.54 9.21
CA TYR A 73 -5.97 -9.32 8.74
C TYR A 73 -6.80 -10.63 8.66
N ARG A 74 -6.19 -11.72 8.19
CA ARG A 74 -6.84 -13.03 8.03
C ARG A 74 -7.24 -13.68 9.36
N ASP A 75 -6.62 -13.29 10.47
CA ASP A 75 -6.84 -13.85 11.82
C ASP A 75 -7.89 -13.04 12.61
N LEU A 76 -8.49 -12.03 11.97
CA LEU A 76 -9.60 -11.25 12.52
C LEU A 76 -10.94 -11.88 12.15
N ASN A 77 -11.80 -12.09 13.15
CA ASN A 77 -13.21 -12.37 12.90
C ASN A 77 -13.94 -11.10 12.44
N PHE A 78 -15.18 -11.26 11.95
CA PHE A 78 -15.97 -10.13 11.45
C PHE A 78 -16.15 -9.01 12.47
N LYS A 79 -16.45 -9.33 13.74
CA LYS A 79 -16.61 -8.33 14.82
C LYS A 79 -15.37 -7.46 14.96
N ASN A 80 -14.18 -8.06 14.94
CA ASN A 80 -12.92 -7.33 15.06
C ASN A 80 -12.56 -6.56 13.79
N LYS A 81 -12.88 -7.07 12.59
CA LYS A 81 -12.72 -6.32 11.34
C LYS A 81 -13.62 -5.09 11.32
N LEU A 82 -14.88 -5.24 11.73
CA LEU A 82 -15.83 -4.13 11.86
C LEU A 82 -15.33 -3.10 12.87
N PHE A 83 -14.85 -3.54 14.04
CA PHE A 83 -14.24 -2.64 15.02
C PHE A 83 -13.04 -1.90 14.44
N LEU A 84 -12.13 -2.61 13.75
CA LEU A 84 -10.95 -2.03 13.12
C LEU A 84 -11.34 -0.92 12.13
N PHE A 85 -12.14 -1.22 11.10
CA PHE A 85 -12.47 -0.24 10.06
C PHE A 85 -13.41 0.87 10.52
N ASN A 86 -14.16 0.68 11.62
CA ASN A 86 -14.91 1.78 12.25
C ASN A 86 -14.01 2.79 12.99
N ASN A 87 -12.84 2.36 13.47
CA ASN A 87 -12.02 3.15 14.40
C ASN A 87 -10.71 3.67 13.79
N ILE A 88 -10.38 3.27 12.56
CA ILE A 88 -9.29 3.88 11.81
C ILE A 88 -9.68 5.33 11.51
N LYS A 89 -8.85 6.27 11.95
CA LYS A 89 -9.07 7.71 11.80
C LYS A 89 -8.40 8.23 10.54
N ASN A 90 -9.04 9.20 9.90
CA ASN A 90 -8.40 9.99 8.85
C ASN A 90 -7.46 11.02 9.48
N ASN A 91 -6.15 10.78 9.36
CA ASN A 91 -5.07 11.67 9.75
C ASN A 91 -4.43 12.34 8.52
N GLY A 92 -5.19 12.49 7.44
CA GLY A 92 -4.75 13.11 6.18
C GLY A 92 -4.11 12.14 5.19
N GLN A 93 -4.27 10.84 5.39
CA GLN A 93 -3.91 9.82 4.40
C GLN A 93 -4.95 9.70 3.29
N ILE A 94 -4.49 9.32 2.10
CA ILE A 94 -5.34 8.93 0.98
C ILE A 94 -4.98 7.49 0.61
N ASN A 95 -5.98 6.62 0.58
CA ASN A 95 -5.81 5.23 0.20
C ASN A 95 -5.64 5.10 -1.31
N VAL A 96 -4.75 4.20 -1.72
CA VAL A 96 -4.49 3.90 -3.12
C VAL A 96 -4.41 2.40 -3.31
N SER A 97 -4.93 1.91 -4.44
CA SER A 97 -4.73 0.53 -4.83
C SER A 97 -4.65 0.35 -6.32
N MET A 98 -3.92 -0.67 -6.72
CA MET A 98 -3.80 -1.17 -8.08
C MET A 98 -4.18 -2.65 -8.08
N ILE A 99 -5.17 -3.00 -8.90
CA ILE A 99 -5.59 -4.39 -9.08
C ILE A 99 -5.11 -4.85 -10.46
N SER A 100 -4.32 -5.92 -10.47
CA SER A 100 -3.84 -6.60 -11.67
C SER A 100 -4.62 -7.90 -11.86
N ASP A 101 -5.30 -8.04 -12.99
CA ASP A 101 -6.00 -9.27 -13.39
C ASP A 101 -4.98 -10.31 -13.87
N LEU A 102 -4.68 -11.29 -13.02
CA LEU A 102 -3.74 -12.35 -13.34
C LEU A 102 -4.32 -13.43 -14.26
N GLU A 103 -5.65 -13.53 -14.39
CA GLU A 103 -6.27 -14.43 -15.36
C GLU A 103 -6.10 -13.87 -16.78
N LYS A 104 -6.30 -12.57 -16.97
CA LYS A 104 -6.00 -11.88 -18.23
C LYS A 104 -4.51 -11.94 -18.59
N ILE A 105 -3.61 -11.80 -17.62
CA ILE A 105 -2.16 -11.92 -17.90
C ILE A 105 -1.80 -13.36 -18.25
N ARG A 106 -2.44 -14.37 -17.64
CA ARG A 106 -2.20 -15.79 -17.96
C ARG A 106 -2.64 -16.17 -19.36
N SER A 107 -3.68 -15.53 -19.90
CA SER A 107 -4.13 -15.82 -21.26
C SER A 107 -3.14 -15.30 -22.32
N THR A 108 -2.35 -14.27 -22.01
CA THR A 108 -1.33 -13.71 -22.91
C THR A 108 0.08 -14.22 -22.63
N ASN A 109 0.41 -14.52 -21.37
CA ASN A 109 1.72 -15.00 -20.92
C ASN A 109 1.60 -16.32 -20.16
N LYS A 110 2.41 -17.33 -20.56
CA LYS A 110 2.42 -18.64 -19.90
C LYS A 110 2.88 -18.61 -18.44
N GLN A 111 3.69 -17.62 -18.05
CA GLN A 111 4.26 -17.52 -16.69
C GLN A 111 3.99 -16.14 -16.06
N ILE A 112 3.41 -16.15 -14.87
CA ILE A 112 3.25 -14.96 -14.04
C ILE A 112 4.52 -14.74 -13.22
N ILE A 113 5.15 -13.57 -13.39
CA ILE A 113 6.26 -13.11 -12.55
C ILE A 113 5.72 -12.02 -11.62
N ILE A 114 5.38 -12.39 -10.39
CA ILE A 114 4.73 -11.47 -9.43
C ILE A 114 5.61 -10.27 -9.10
N GLU A 115 6.93 -10.46 -8.98
CA GLU A 115 7.88 -9.38 -8.73
C GLU A 115 7.83 -8.30 -9.82
N TYR A 116 7.68 -8.70 -11.08
CA TYR A 116 7.55 -7.77 -12.20
C TYR A 116 6.23 -7.01 -12.15
N ILE A 117 5.12 -7.73 -11.90
CA ILE A 117 3.79 -7.14 -11.75
C ILE A 117 3.77 -6.15 -10.57
N TYR A 118 4.42 -6.49 -9.46
CA TYR A 118 4.57 -5.61 -8.31
C TYR A 118 5.31 -4.32 -8.69
N ASN A 119 6.47 -4.43 -9.35
CA ASN A 119 7.25 -3.26 -9.77
C ASN A 119 6.47 -2.33 -10.70
N ILE A 120 5.74 -2.89 -11.67
CA ILE A 120 4.84 -2.12 -12.54
C ILE A 120 3.73 -1.46 -11.74
N SER A 121 3.09 -2.21 -10.83
CA SER A 121 1.99 -1.70 -10.02
C SER A 121 2.43 -0.52 -9.18
N VAL A 122 3.59 -0.61 -8.51
CA VAL A 122 4.15 0.50 -7.71
C VAL A 122 4.48 1.70 -8.59
N PHE A 123 5.12 1.49 -9.74
CA PHE A 123 5.40 2.57 -10.70
C PHE A 123 4.11 3.30 -11.14
N LEU A 124 3.09 2.54 -11.56
CA LEU A 124 1.82 3.09 -12.01
C LEU A 124 1.08 3.81 -10.87
N ILE A 125 1.11 3.28 -9.64
CA ILE A 125 0.57 3.96 -8.46
C ILE A 125 1.23 5.32 -8.27
N ILE A 126 2.57 5.39 -8.30
CA ILE A 126 3.31 6.65 -8.16
C ILE A 126 2.92 7.62 -9.28
N LYS A 127 2.95 7.15 -10.53
CA LYS A 127 2.56 7.97 -11.70
C LYS A 127 1.15 8.54 -11.54
N LYS A 128 0.17 7.72 -11.15
CA LYS A 128 -1.23 8.13 -10.96
C LYS A 128 -1.41 9.06 -9.76
N ILE A 129 -0.66 8.88 -8.67
CA ILE A 129 -0.62 9.84 -7.55
C ILE A 129 -0.12 11.20 -8.02
N LEU A 130 0.97 11.25 -8.79
CA LEU A 130 1.50 12.51 -9.29
C LEU A 130 0.49 13.23 -10.20
N PHE A 131 -0.19 12.52 -11.09
CA PHE A 131 -1.28 13.08 -11.89
C PHE A 131 -2.46 13.57 -11.03
N HIS A 132 -2.90 12.79 -10.05
CA HIS A 132 -3.93 13.22 -9.12
C HIS A 132 -3.53 14.51 -8.39
N LEU A 133 -2.28 14.63 -7.97
CA LEU A 133 -1.76 15.83 -7.31
C LEU A 133 -1.62 17.04 -8.25
N LEU A 134 -1.40 16.83 -9.56
CA LEU A 134 -1.51 17.89 -10.58
C LEU A 134 -2.97 18.34 -10.73
N GLU A 135 -3.92 17.40 -10.83
CA GLU A 135 -5.34 17.69 -11.02
C GLU A 135 -5.91 18.54 -9.89
N ILE A 136 -5.55 18.23 -8.63
CA ILE A 136 -5.94 19.04 -7.48
C ILE A 136 -5.08 20.30 -7.28
N LYS A 137 -4.21 20.62 -8.25
CA LYS A 137 -3.33 21.80 -8.26
C LYS A 137 -2.36 21.87 -7.08
N TYR A 138 -2.02 20.73 -6.48
CA TYR A 138 -1.01 20.64 -5.43
C TYR A 138 0.41 20.64 -6.01
N LEU A 139 0.60 19.95 -7.14
CA LEU A 139 1.86 19.93 -7.90
C LEU A 139 1.77 20.78 -9.16
N LYS A 140 2.95 21.15 -9.66
CA LYS A 140 3.22 21.53 -11.04
C LYS A 140 4.28 20.61 -11.62
N ILE A 141 4.29 20.46 -12.94
CA ILE A 141 5.26 19.63 -13.67
C ILE A 141 6.72 20.06 -13.38
N THR A 142 6.93 21.36 -13.11
CA THR A 142 8.24 21.95 -12.82
C THR A 142 8.66 21.83 -11.36
N ASP A 143 7.80 21.35 -10.46
CA ASP A 143 8.11 21.27 -9.03
C ASP A 143 9.23 20.27 -8.75
N LEU A 144 10.06 20.58 -7.76
CA LEU A 144 11.03 19.64 -7.21
C LEU A 144 10.29 18.64 -6.31
N ILE A 145 10.33 17.35 -6.63
CA ILE A 145 9.52 16.32 -5.95
C ILE A 145 10.44 15.28 -5.31
N SER A 146 10.21 14.96 -4.05
CA SER A 146 10.89 13.89 -3.30
C SER A 146 9.88 12.81 -2.95
N ILE A 147 10.19 11.55 -3.30
CA ILE A 147 9.29 10.41 -3.12
C ILE A 147 9.97 9.33 -2.28
N GLU A 148 9.31 8.94 -1.19
CA GLU A 148 9.68 7.80 -0.36
C GLU A 148 8.63 6.69 -0.48
N VAL A 149 9.04 5.48 -0.81
CA VAL A 149 8.17 4.32 -1.00
C VAL A 149 8.49 3.27 0.06
N ASN A 150 7.64 3.16 1.06
CA ASN A 150 7.79 2.24 2.18
C ASN A 150 6.99 0.97 1.87
N ILE A 151 7.65 -0.18 1.83
CA ILE A 151 7.03 -1.45 1.40
C ILE A 151 7.25 -2.57 2.43
N VAL A 152 6.34 -3.54 2.43
CA VAL A 152 6.59 -4.88 2.97
C VAL A 152 6.88 -5.80 1.81
N GLN A 153 7.86 -6.70 1.99
CA GLN A 153 7.98 -7.84 1.08
C GLN A 153 8.13 -9.11 1.92
N ARG A 154 7.18 -10.03 1.77
CA ARG A 154 7.21 -11.35 2.44
C ARG A 154 8.26 -12.24 1.78
N ARG A 155 9.50 -12.22 2.27
CA ARG A 155 10.42 -13.35 2.08
C ARG A 155 10.92 -13.80 3.44
N LYS A 156 10.86 -15.13 3.69
CA LYS A 156 11.44 -15.74 4.89
C LYS A 156 12.87 -15.20 5.03
N HIS A 157 13.22 -14.71 6.22
CA HIS A 157 14.60 -14.48 6.64
C HIS A 157 15.33 -15.84 6.65
N ILE A 158 15.63 -16.39 5.47
CA ILE A 158 16.59 -17.47 5.30
C ILE A 158 17.93 -16.76 5.29
N ASN A 159 18.74 -17.06 6.32
CA ASN A 159 20.12 -16.63 6.55
C ASN A 159 20.72 -15.77 5.43
N TRP A 160 20.88 -14.48 5.73
CA TRP A 160 21.50 -13.49 4.86
C TRP A 160 22.96 -13.85 4.56
N THR A 161 23.16 -14.65 3.53
CA THR A 161 24.44 -14.75 2.80
C THR A 161 24.27 -14.66 1.28
N ALA A 162 23.13 -14.14 0.79
CA ALA A 162 22.93 -13.89 -0.64
C ALA A 162 22.13 -12.62 -0.94
N LYS A 163 22.78 -11.68 -1.64
CA LYS A 163 22.25 -10.79 -2.69
C LYS A 163 20.71 -10.82 -2.92
N SER A 164 19.92 -10.17 -2.07
CA SER A 164 18.53 -9.87 -2.40
C SER A 164 18.49 -8.60 -3.26
N ASN A 165 18.54 -8.77 -4.59
CA ASN A 165 18.53 -7.65 -5.54
C ASN A 165 17.15 -7.01 -5.73
N SER A 166 16.03 -7.61 -5.29
CA SER A 166 14.67 -7.14 -5.64
C SER A 166 14.34 -5.71 -5.21
N PHE A 167 14.79 -5.28 -4.04
CA PHE A 167 14.61 -3.90 -3.59
C PHE A 167 15.46 -2.93 -4.41
N LYS A 168 16.71 -3.31 -4.69
CA LYS A 168 17.58 -2.55 -5.58
C LYS A 168 16.95 -2.51 -6.98
N GLU A 169 16.36 -3.61 -7.45
CA GLU A 169 15.64 -3.71 -8.71
C GLU A 169 14.40 -2.82 -8.73
N LEU A 170 13.57 -2.78 -7.68
CA LEU A 170 12.44 -1.85 -7.62
C LEU A 170 12.93 -0.40 -7.61
N ASN A 171 13.91 -0.07 -6.78
CA ASN A 171 14.47 1.26 -6.70
C ASN A 171 15.08 1.69 -8.06
N ILE A 172 15.85 0.81 -8.70
CA ILE A 172 16.39 1.00 -10.05
C ILE A 172 15.24 1.14 -11.05
N TYR A 173 14.27 0.23 -11.05
CA TYR A 173 13.13 0.22 -11.96
C TYR A 173 12.33 1.52 -11.88
N LEU A 174 12.01 1.98 -10.66
CA LEU A 174 11.30 3.24 -10.44
C LEU A 174 12.10 4.42 -10.97
N ASN A 175 13.38 4.52 -10.62
CA ASN A 175 14.20 5.64 -11.07
C ASN A 175 14.43 5.64 -12.59
N THR A 176 14.66 4.46 -13.20
CA THR A 176 14.79 4.31 -14.66
C THR A 176 13.48 4.65 -15.36
N ARG A 177 12.36 4.02 -14.98
CA ARG A 177 11.07 4.22 -15.67
C ARG A 177 10.51 5.61 -15.46
N MET A 178 10.69 6.20 -14.28
CA MET A 178 10.30 7.59 -14.05
C MET A 178 11.15 8.55 -14.88
N TYR A 179 12.45 8.31 -14.99
CA TYR A 179 13.29 9.12 -15.87
C TYR A 179 12.86 9.02 -17.35
N GLU A 180 12.58 7.82 -17.84
CA GLU A 180 12.20 7.59 -19.24
C GLU A 180 10.79 8.11 -19.61
N ASN A 181 9.82 8.00 -18.70
CA ASN A 181 8.39 8.09 -19.05
C ASN A 181 7.61 9.14 -18.25
N SER A 182 8.25 9.89 -17.36
CA SER A 182 7.58 10.90 -16.53
C SER A 182 7.54 12.25 -17.22
N GLN A 183 6.39 12.92 -17.16
CA GLN A 183 6.29 14.34 -17.48
C GLN A 183 6.95 15.21 -16.40
N PHE A 184 7.19 14.70 -15.19
CA PHE A 184 7.75 15.42 -14.04
C PHE A 184 9.28 15.43 -14.06
N LEU A 185 9.84 16.48 -14.67
CA LEU A 185 11.27 16.61 -14.98
C LEU A 185 12.18 16.77 -13.74
N ASN A 186 11.64 17.27 -12.63
CA ASN A 186 12.40 17.56 -11.41
C ASN A 186 12.06 16.58 -10.26
N THR A 187 11.80 15.32 -10.61
CA THR A 187 11.66 14.27 -9.59
C THR A 187 13.05 13.90 -9.07
N GLN A 188 13.32 14.15 -7.80
CA GLN A 188 14.52 13.64 -7.14
C GLN A 188 14.51 12.11 -7.16
N LYS A 189 15.68 11.51 -6.92
CA LYS A 189 15.80 10.06 -6.80
C LYS A 189 14.72 9.52 -5.86
N ILE A 190 13.92 8.58 -6.37
CA ILE A 190 12.90 7.90 -5.57
C ILE A 190 13.62 6.95 -4.62
N ASN A 191 13.37 7.12 -3.33
CA ASN A 191 13.90 6.25 -2.30
C ASN A 191 12.85 5.20 -1.97
N VAL A 192 13.23 3.93 -2.06
CA VAL A 192 12.42 2.82 -1.57
C VAL A 192 12.95 2.48 -0.18
N TYR A 193 12.11 2.03 0.75
CA TYR A 193 12.49 1.49 2.05
C TYR A 193 11.68 0.21 2.33
N GLN A 194 12.34 -0.85 2.80
CA GLN A 194 11.68 -2.09 3.19
C GLN A 194 11.52 -2.13 4.71
N TYR A 195 10.31 -2.44 5.17
CA TYR A 195 9.98 -2.53 6.58
C TYR A 195 9.49 -3.93 6.95
N ASP A 196 9.70 -4.29 8.22
CA ASP A 196 9.05 -5.44 8.84
C ASP A 196 7.72 -4.97 9.42
N SER A 197 6.61 -5.58 8.98
CA SER A 197 5.26 -5.31 9.49
C SER A 197 5.14 -5.60 10.99
N LYS A 198 6.01 -6.44 11.55
CA LYS A 198 6.11 -6.65 13.00
C LYS A 198 6.59 -5.41 13.74
N LEU A 199 7.38 -4.56 13.10
CA LEU A 199 8.01 -3.40 13.75
C LEU A 199 7.28 -2.09 13.40
N GLU A 200 6.64 -2.00 12.23
CA GLU A 200 6.00 -0.77 11.76
C GLU A 200 4.47 -0.80 11.73
N SER A 201 3.86 -0.02 12.63
CA SER A 201 2.40 0.11 12.74
C SER A 201 1.72 0.74 11.52
N THR A 202 2.40 1.64 10.82
CA THR A 202 1.92 2.28 9.58
C THR A 202 1.83 1.29 8.42
N ILE A 203 2.74 0.31 8.39
CA ILE A 203 2.68 -0.79 7.44
C ILE A 203 1.52 -1.75 7.75
N ARG A 204 1.21 -2.00 9.03
CA ARG A 204 0.05 -2.85 9.41
C ARG A 204 -1.26 -2.28 8.89
N TYR A 205 -1.40 -0.94 8.82
CA TYR A 205 -2.52 -0.29 8.14
C TYR A 205 -2.63 -0.77 6.68
N ALA A 206 -1.52 -0.82 5.94
CA ALA A 206 -1.51 -1.27 4.56
C ALA A 206 -1.89 -2.76 4.44
N ASP A 207 -1.40 -3.64 5.31
CA ASP A 207 -1.80 -5.08 5.37
C ASP A 207 -3.33 -5.20 5.59
N TYR A 208 -3.89 -4.45 6.54
CA TYR A 208 -5.33 -4.47 6.80
C TYR A 208 -6.16 -4.01 5.60
N TYR A 209 -5.74 -2.90 4.99
CA TYR A 209 -6.44 -2.32 3.86
C TYR A 209 -6.37 -3.24 2.63
N VAL A 210 -5.19 -3.72 2.27
CA VAL A 210 -5.00 -4.61 1.13
C VAL A 210 -5.64 -5.98 1.40
N GLY A 211 -5.62 -6.46 2.64
CA GLY A 211 -6.37 -7.63 3.08
C GLY A 211 -7.88 -7.49 2.83
N LEU A 212 -8.46 -6.34 3.16
CA LEU A 212 -9.86 -6.03 2.88
C LEU A 212 -10.17 -6.00 1.39
N LEU A 213 -9.32 -5.36 0.58
CA LEU A 213 -9.48 -5.36 -0.88
C LEU A 213 -9.42 -6.78 -1.45
N GLY A 214 -8.50 -7.61 -0.98
CA GLY A 214 -8.41 -9.01 -1.39
C GLY A 214 -9.65 -9.83 -0.99
N SER A 215 -10.28 -9.53 0.14
CA SER A 215 -11.55 -10.15 0.52
C SER A 215 -12.69 -9.72 -0.39
N VAL A 216 -12.80 -8.43 -0.72
CA VAL A 216 -13.80 -7.92 -1.67
C VAL A 216 -13.62 -8.56 -3.06
N ASP A 217 -12.39 -8.62 -3.55
CA ASP A 217 -12.06 -9.26 -4.83
C ASP A 217 -12.48 -10.74 -4.85
N ARG A 218 -12.23 -11.50 -3.77
CA ARG A 218 -12.69 -12.89 -3.67
C ARG A 218 -14.22 -13.02 -3.65
N VAL A 219 -14.93 -12.10 -2.98
CA VAL A 219 -16.40 -12.10 -2.96
C VAL A 219 -16.95 -11.85 -4.36
N HIS A 220 -16.49 -10.82 -5.05
CA HIS A 220 -16.92 -10.52 -6.42
C HIS A 220 -16.63 -11.65 -7.42
N ASN A 221 -15.57 -12.43 -7.18
CA ASN A 221 -15.18 -13.54 -8.03
C ASN A 221 -15.73 -14.91 -7.57
N ASN A 222 -16.73 -14.96 -6.69
CA ASN A 222 -17.34 -16.20 -6.17
C ASN A 222 -16.32 -17.19 -5.55
N ARG A 223 -15.25 -16.68 -4.94
CA ARG A 223 -14.22 -17.47 -4.21
C ARG A 223 -14.12 -17.04 -2.74
N SER A 224 -15.23 -16.59 -2.17
CA SER A 224 -15.29 -16.11 -0.80
C SER A 224 -14.89 -17.21 0.18
N LYS A 225 -14.14 -16.80 1.20
CA LYS A 225 -13.80 -17.64 2.36
C LYS A 225 -14.64 -17.24 3.55
N THR A 226 -14.66 -18.06 4.59
CA THR A 226 -15.41 -17.80 5.83
C THR A 226 -15.08 -16.45 6.47
N TYR A 227 -13.83 -16.00 6.33
CA TYR A 227 -13.39 -14.71 6.86
C TYR A 227 -13.66 -13.52 5.92
N ASP A 228 -14.25 -13.71 4.73
CA ASP A 228 -14.58 -12.63 3.78
C ASP A 228 -15.98 -12.01 4.01
N LEU A 229 -16.67 -12.46 5.07
CA LEU A 229 -18.02 -12.02 5.42
C LEU A 229 -18.17 -10.49 5.40
N ASN A 230 -19.15 -10.00 4.63
CA ASN A 230 -19.53 -8.58 4.52
C ASN A 230 -18.37 -7.64 4.16
N SER A 231 -17.32 -8.12 3.48
CA SER A 231 -16.14 -7.30 3.15
C SER A 231 -16.48 -6.11 2.25
N GLU A 232 -17.45 -6.22 1.36
CA GLU A 232 -17.93 -5.09 0.55
C GLU A 232 -18.50 -3.96 1.42
N ASN A 233 -19.27 -4.30 2.45
CA ASN A 233 -19.84 -3.33 3.39
C ASN A 233 -18.75 -2.71 4.27
N LEU A 234 -17.76 -3.49 4.69
CA LEU A 234 -16.58 -2.97 5.39
C LEU A 234 -15.79 -1.99 4.51
N LEU A 235 -15.65 -2.27 3.21
CA LEU A 235 -14.97 -1.36 2.28
C LEU A 235 -15.76 -0.07 2.08
N LYS A 236 -17.09 -0.15 1.91
CA LYS A 236 -17.95 1.05 1.84
C LYS A 236 -17.84 1.90 3.10
N LEU A 237 -17.87 1.26 4.27
CA LEU A 237 -17.66 1.92 5.56
C LEU A 237 -16.29 2.59 5.63
N PHE A 238 -15.24 1.90 5.19
CA PHE A 238 -13.88 2.46 5.25
C PHE A 238 -13.71 3.67 4.32
N ASN A 239 -14.26 3.55 3.11
CA ASN A 239 -14.21 4.61 2.11
C ASN A 239 -15.14 5.80 2.41
N SER A 240 -16.03 5.71 3.40
CA SER A 240 -16.90 6.83 3.81
C SER A 240 -16.14 7.92 4.58
N HIS A 241 -15.01 7.58 5.21
CA HIS A 241 -14.22 8.52 6.02
C HIS A 241 -12.77 8.69 5.55
N ILE A 242 -12.26 7.79 4.69
CA ILE A 242 -10.94 7.93 4.06
C ILE A 242 -11.08 7.81 2.55
N LYS A 243 -10.58 8.82 1.83
CA LYS A 243 -10.61 8.84 0.37
C LYS A 243 -9.81 7.66 -0.18
N HIS A 244 -10.38 6.95 -1.15
CA HIS A 244 -9.72 5.87 -1.88
C HIS A 244 -9.65 6.20 -3.37
N LEU A 245 -8.44 6.15 -3.93
CA LEU A 245 -8.18 6.14 -5.37
C LEU A 245 -7.91 4.70 -5.83
N LYS A 246 -8.84 4.13 -6.60
CA LYS A 246 -8.69 2.80 -7.20
C LYS A 246 -8.15 2.96 -8.62
N PHE A 247 -7.08 2.25 -8.92
CA PHE A 247 -6.47 2.19 -10.25
C PHE A 247 -6.58 0.77 -10.83
N SER A 248 -6.77 0.68 -12.15
CA SER A 248 -6.63 -0.56 -12.92
C SER A 248 -5.22 -0.65 -13.50
N ASN A 249 -4.66 -1.86 -13.47
CA ASN A 249 -3.47 -2.16 -14.25
C ASN A 249 -3.91 -2.75 -15.59
N ASP A 250 -4.18 -1.87 -16.54
CA ASP A 250 -4.36 -2.26 -17.92
C ASP A 250 -2.94 -2.49 -18.46
N PHE A 251 -2.48 -3.74 -18.41
CA PHE A 251 -1.24 -4.16 -19.07
C PHE A 251 -1.44 -3.98 -20.58
N ASP A 252 -1.17 -2.78 -21.08
CA ASP A 252 -0.83 -2.57 -22.48
C ASP A 252 0.60 -3.10 -22.66
N LEU A 253 0.70 -4.42 -22.84
CA LEU A 253 1.93 -5.09 -23.29
C LEU A 253 2.03 -5.01 -24.81
#